data_AF-A0A832J7Z2-F1
#
_entry.id   AF-A0A832J7Z2-F1
#
_cell.length_a   1.000
_cell.length_b   1.000
_cell.length_c   1.000
_cell.angle_alpha   90.00
_cell.angle_beta   90.00
_cell.angle_gamma   90.00
#
_symmetry.space_group_name_H-M   'P 1'
#
loop_
_entity.id
_entity.type
_entity.pdbx_description
1 polymer ?
#
loop_
_entity_poly.entity_id
_entity_poly.type
_entity_poly.pdbx_seq_one_letter_code
_entity_poly.pdbx_strand_id
1 'polypeptide(L)'
;MNTEQALMQRSGSKCELCSSDSNLVVYEVPPVSDTNADNSIMVCEVCHEQINHPDTMDVNHWRCLNDSMWSQVPAVQVMAWRLLKRLSSESWAQDLVDMLYFDDELQQWAEAGVAESDADDDTVPTK
;
A
#
# COMPACT_ATOMS: atom_id res chain seq x y z
N MET A 1 3.55 -18.92 14.58
CA MET A 1 4.47 -18.67 13.47
C MET A 1 4.87 -17.20 13.55
N ASN A 2 6.13 -16.85 13.32
CA ASN A 2 6.56 -15.45 13.40
C ASN A 2 6.04 -14.71 12.15
N THR A 3 5.40 -13.56 12.33
CA THR A 3 4.83 -12.74 11.24
C THR A 3 5.87 -12.49 10.13
N GLU A 4 7.07 -12.09 10.53
CA GLU A 4 8.22 -11.90 9.64
C GLU A 4 8.53 -13.11 8.76
N GLN A 5 8.54 -14.33 9.31
CA GLN A 5 8.84 -15.54 8.53
C GLN A 5 7.76 -15.84 7.49
N ALA A 6 6.48 -15.63 7.84
CA ALA A 6 5.38 -15.79 6.91
C ALA A 6 5.48 -14.77 5.76
N LEU A 7 5.84 -13.53 6.08
CA LEU A 7 6.06 -12.46 5.11
C LEU A 7 7.25 -12.77 4.19
N MET A 8 8.40 -13.20 4.73
CA MET A 8 9.56 -13.60 3.91
C MET A 8 9.22 -14.73 2.93
N GLN A 9 8.43 -15.71 3.36
CA GLN A 9 8.02 -16.82 2.51
C GLN A 9 7.04 -16.39 1.42
N ARG A 10 6.08 -15.51 1.75
CA ARG A 10 5.11 -14.95 0.81
C ARG A 10 5.77 -14.03 -0.23
N SER A 11 6.63 -13.13 0.24
CA SER A 11 7.29 -12.14 -0.61
C SER A 11 8.48 -12.71 -1.38
N GLY A 12 8.90 -13.94 -1.08
CA GLY A 12 10.06 -14.57 -1.69
C GLY A 12 11.38 -13.91 -1.29
N SER A 13 11.47 -13.40 -0.05
CA SER A 13 12.59 -12.61 0.46
C SER A 13 12.85 -11.35 -0.38
N LYS A 14 11.77 -10.67 -0.76
CA LYS A 14 11.81 -9.37 -1.46
C LYS A 14 10.80 -8.39 -0.86
N CYS A 15 10.96 -7.13 -1.19
CA CYS A 15 10.02 -6.06 -0.90
C CYS A 15 8.77 -6.27 -1.77
N GLU A 16 7.59 -6.26 -1.16
CA GLU A 16 6.32 -6.46 -1.86
C GLU A 16 5.88 -5.22 -2.66
N LEU A 17 6.54 -4.08 -2.43
CA LEU A 17 6.33 -2.85 -3.19
C LEU A 17 7.33 -2.78 -4.35
N CYS A 18 8.62 -2.60 -4.07
CA CYS A 18 9.64 -2.37 -5.11
C CYS A 18 10.39 -3.61 -5.60
N SER A 19 10.07 -4.81 -5.08
CA SER A 19 10.77 -6.07 -5.40
C SER A 19 12.27 -6.12 -5.06
N SER A 20 12.77 -5.14 -4.29
CA SER A 20 14.15 -5.13 -3.79
C SER A 20 14.37 -6.19 -2.72
N ASP A 21 15.56 -6.80 -2.69
CA ASP A 21 16.00 -7.75 -1.66
C ASP A 21 16.87 -7.08 -0.57
N SER A 22 16.97 -5.75 -0.56
CA SER A 22 17.82 -4.99 0.37
C SER A 22 17.09 -4.63 1.67
N ASN A 23 17.68 -4.97 2.82
CA ASN A 23 17.23 -4.62 4.18
C ASN A 23 15.71 -4.64 4.36
N LEU A 24 15.15 -5.85 4.36
CA LEU A 24 13.71 -6.05 4.48
C LEU A 24 13.24 -5.90 5.93
N VAL A 25 12.16 -5.17 6.11
CA VAL A 25 11.51 -4.91 7.39
C VAL A 25 10.01 -5.15 7.28
N VAL A 26 9.40 -5.56 8.38
CA VAL A 26 7.95 -5.74 8.47
C VAL A 26 7.30 -4.39 8.70
N TYR A 27 6.39 -4.01 7.81
CA TYR A 27 5.56 -2.82 7.97
C TYR A 27 4.11 -3.21 8.18
N GLU A 28 3.55 -2.77 9.29
CA GLU A 28 2.15 -2.98 9.62
C GLU A 28 1.29 -1.93 8.91
N VAL A 29 0.24 -2.35 8.22
CA VAL A 29 -0.61 -1.45 7.43
C VAL A 29 -1.74 -0.93 8.33
N PRO A 30 -1.67 0.31 8.84
CA PRO A 30 -2.72 0.84 9.72
C PRO A 30 -4.07 0.95 8.99
N PRO A 31 -5.23 1.00 9.66
CA PRO A 31 -5.44 0.67 11.06
C PRO A 31 -5.27 -0.84 11.28
N VAL A 32 -4.38 -1.21 12.19
CA VAL A 32 -4.17 -2.60 12.63
C VAL A 32 -4.73 -2.76 14.03
N SER A 33 -5.73 -3.62 14.17
CA SER A 33 -6.21 -4.11 15.48
C SER A 33 -5.41 -5.32 15.96
N ASP A 34 -4.91 -6.12 15.01
CA ASP A 34 -4.12 -7.32 15.23
C ASP A 34 -2.92 -7.37 14.27
N THR A 35 -1.72 -7.46 14.85
CA THR A 35 -0.45 -7.68 14.13
C THR A 35 -0.41 -9.10 13.58
N ASN A 36 -0.79 -9.26 12.32
CA ASN A 36 -0.72 -10.54 11.62
C ASN A 36 -0.10 -10.38 10.22
N ALA A 37 0.32 -11.49 9.61
CA ALA A 37 0.95 -11.50 8.30
C ALA A 37 0.01 -10.94 7.22
N ASP A 38 -1.30 -11.15 7.37
CA ASP A 38 -2.31 -10.64 6.44
C ASP A 38 -2.44 -9.11 6.46
N ASN A 39 -2.14 -8.47 7.60
CA ASN A 39 -2.20 -7.01 7.78
C ASN A 39 -0.82 -6.33 7.76
N SER A 40 0.21 -7.11 7.44
CA SER A 40 1.59 -6.64 7.38
C SER A 40 2.16 -6.91 6.00
N ILE A 41 3.12 -6.09 5.59
CA ILE A 41 3.82 -6.25 4.32
C ILE A 41 5.32 -6.27 4.56
N MET A 42 6.04 -6.95 3.68
CA MET A 42 7.49 -6.90 3.67
C MET A 42 7.95 -5.75 2.79
N VAL A 43 8.63 -4.77 3.38
CA VAL A 43 9.14 -3.60 2.65
C VAL A 43 10.64 -3.48 2.82
N CYS A 44 11.34 -2.92 1.84
CA CYS A 44 12.73 -2.54 2.07
C CYS A 44 12.80 -1.27 2.93
N GLU A 45 13.94 -1.07 3.57
CA GLU A 45 14.24 0.12 4.38
C GLU A 45 13.93 1.44 3.64
N VAL A 46 14.24 1.51 2.34
CA VAL A 46 13.95 2.70 1.50
C VAL A 46 12.44 2.96 1.39
N CYS A 47 11.64 1.93 1.10
CA CYS A 47 10.19 2.08 1.05
C CYS A 47 9.65 2.46 2.43
N HIS A 48 10.14 1.81 3.50
CA HIS A 48 9.75 2.10 4.86
C HIS A 48 10.02 3.56 5.25
N GLU A 49 11.22 4.08 4.95
CA GLU A 49 11.57 5.48 5.18
C GLU A 49 10.66 6.43 4.40
N GLN A 50 10.45 6.21 3.11
CA GLN A 50 9.61 7.09 2.28
C GLN A 50 8.12 7.07 2.68
N ILE A 51 7.61 5.93 3.19
CA ILE A 51 6.23 5.84 3.72
C ILE A 51 6.08 6.72 4.97
N ASN A 52 7.07 6.69 5.86
CA ASN A 52 7.09 7.44 7.12
C ASN A 52 7.51 8.91 6.95
N HIS A 53 8.28 9.22 5.91
CA HIS A 53 8.82 10.54 5.59
C HIS A 53 8.36 10.98 4.20
N PRO A 54 7.08 11.40 4.04
CA PRO A 54 6.54 11.79 2.74
C PRO A 54 7.29 12.96 2.09
N ASP A 55 7.98 13.80 2.86
CA ASP A 55 8.84 14.87 2.33
C ASP A 55 10.06 14.36 1.53
N THR A 56 10.47 13.11 1.77
CA THR A 56 11.61 12.45 1.11
C THR A 56 11.20 11.50 0.00
N MET A 57 9.91 11.51 -0.35
CA MET A 57 9.32 10.57 -1.29
C MET A 57 9.87 10.76 -2.72
N ASP A 58 10.44 9.70 -3.30
CA ASP A 58 10.95 9.69 -4.67
C ASP A 58 9.91 9.10 -5.62
N VAL A 59 9.28 9.98 -6.41
CA VAL A 59 8.28 9.64 -7.43
C VAL A 59 8.78 8.55 -8.40
N ASN A 60 10.06 8.56 -8.77
CA ASN A 60 10.59 7.55 -9.69
C ASN A 60 10.70 6.18 -9.05
N HIS A 61 10.96 6.12 -7.74
CA HIS A 61 10.99 4.87 -7.00
C HIS A 61 9.62 4.21 -6.98
N TRP A 62 8.55 5.00 -6.79
CA TRP A 62 7.17 4.51 -6.72
C TRP A 62 6.56 4.09 -8.06
N ARG A 63 7.29 4.20 -9.18
CA ARG A 63 6.87 3.61 -10.45
C ARG A 63 6.64 2.09 -10.33
N CYS A 64 7.29 1.43 -9.37
CA CYS A 64 7.07 0.01 -9.08
C CYS A 64 5.65 -0.31 -8.57
N LEU A 65 4.92 0.67 -8.02
CA LEU A 65 3.55 0.47 -7.53
C LEU A 65 2.58 0.05 -8.62
N ASN A 66 2.90 0.35 -9.88
CA ASN A 66 2.14 -0.12 -11.04
C ASN A 66 2.05 -1.65 -11.06
N ASP A 67 3.11 -2.36 -10.64
CA ASP A 67 3.07 -3.82 -10.52
C ASP A 67 2.49 -4.24 -9.16
N SER A 68 2.83 -3.53 -8.08
CA SER A 68 2.40 -3.88 -6.71
C SER A 68 0.87 -3.81 -6.53
N MET A 69 0.18 -2.91 -7.24
CA MET A 69 -1.28 -2.79 -7.15
C MET A 69 -2.02 -4.05 -7.63
N TRP A 70 -1.40 -4.85 -8.50
CA TRP A 70 -1.94 -6.11 -9.00
C TRP A 70 -1.56 -7.31 -8.12
N SER A 71 -0.90 -7.06 -6.98
CA SER A 71 -0.58 -8.11 -6.02
C SER A 71 -1.84 -8.80 -5.52
N GLN A 72 -1.79 -10.11 -5.31
CA GLN A 72 -2.89 -10.88 -4.72
C GLN A 72 -2.97 -10.71 -3.19
N VAL A 73 -2.10 -9.88 -2.61
CA VAL A 73 -2.03 -9.66 -1.17
C VAL A 73 -2.79 -8.38 -0.81
N PRO A 74 -3.91 -8.47 -0.06
CA PRO A 74 -4.73 -7.33 0.34
C PRO A 74 -3.93 -6.15 0.91
N ALA A 75 -3.03 -6.42 1.86
CA ALA A 75 -2.22 -5.39 2.50
C ALA A 75 -1.29 -4.64 1.52
N VAL A 76 -0.78 -5.34 0.50
CA VAL A 76 0.06 -4.74 -0.53
C VAL A 76 -0.78 -3.83 -1.42
N GLN A 77 -1.96 -4.27 -1.83
CA GLN A 77 -2.83 -3.47 -2.68
C GLN A 77 -3.31 -2.20 -1.95
N VAL A 78 -3.72 -2.34 -0.68
CA VAL A 78 -4.11 -1.20 0.18
C VAL A 78 -2.97 -0.19 0.29
N MET A 79 -1.75 -0.65 0.58
CA MET A 79 -0.60 0.25 0.67
C MET A 79 -0.24 0.89 -0.67
N ALA A 80 -0.28 0.13 -1.77
CA ALA A 80 -0.05 0.66 -3.10
C ALA A 80 -1.05 1.78 -3.43
N TRP A 81 -2.34 1.56 -3.18
CA TRP A 81 -3.37 2.57 -3.40
C TRP A 81 -3.14 3.82 -2.57
N ARG A 82 -2.83 3.69 -1.27
CA ARG A 82 -2.56 4.84 -0.41
C ARG A 82 -1.38 5.67 -0.87
N LEU A 83 -0.31 5.00 -1.31
CA LEU A 83 0.87 5.69 -1.82
C LEU A 83 0.59 6.35 -3.17
N LEU A 84 -0.17 5.70 -4.05
CA LEU A 84 -0.61 6.31 -5.31
C LEU A 84 -1.53 7.53 -5.07
N LYS A 85 -2.42 7.48 -4.07
CA LYS A 85 -3.25 8.63 -3.66
C LYS A 85 -2.40 9.77 -3.09
N ARG A 86 -1.33 9.48 -2.34
CA ARG A 86 -0.35 10.50 -1.92
C ARG A 86 0.39 11.12 -3.09
N LEU A 87 0.66 10.32 -4.13
CA LEU A 87 1.26 10.75 -5.39
C LEU A 87 0.21 11.31 -6.37
N SER A 88 -0.97 11.71 -5.90
CA SER A 88 -2.05 12.26 -6.75
C SER A 88 -1.66 13.51 -7.55
N SER A 89 -0.57 14.18 -7.18
CA SER A 89 0.04 15.24 -7.99
C SER A 89 0.52 14.75 -9.37
N GLU A 90 0.77 13.46 -9.50
CA GLU A 90 1.25 12.80 -10.71
C GLU A 90 0.09 12.17 -11.47
N SER A 91 -0.05 12.50 -12.76
CA SER A 91 -1.14 11.96 -13.59
C SER A 91 -1.12 10.43 -13.65
N TRP A 92 0.07 9.84 -13.81
CA TRP A 92 0.22 8.39 -13.89
C TRP A 92 -0.24 7.66 -12.61
N ALA A 93 -0.14 8.30 -11.44
CA ALA A 93 -0.57 7.70 -10.19
C ALA A 93 -2.10 7.76 -10.07
N GLN A 94 -2.72 8.86 -10.51
CA GLN A 94 -4.17 8.99 -10.61
C GLN A 94 -4.78 7.97 -11.56
N ASP A 95 -4.26 7.87 -12.79
CA ASP A 95 -4.72 6.89 -13.78
C ASP A 95 -4.69 5.45 -13.23
N LEU A 96 -3.69 5.10 -12.41
CA LEU A 96 -3.59 3.77 -11.80
C LEU A 96 -4.62 3.57 -10.69
N VAL A 97 -4.84 4.58 -9.85
CA VAL A 97 -5.87 4.50 -8.80
C VAL A 97 -7.26 4.37 -9.42
N ASP A 98 -7.54 5.12 -10.48
CA ASP A 98 -8.83 5.08 -11.18
C ASP A 98 -9.10 3.72 -11.85
N MET A 99 -8.04 3.00 -12.25
CA MET A 99 -8.15 1.63 -12.75
C MET A 99 -8.29 0.58 -11.64
N LEU A 100 -7.92 0.91 -10.41
CA LEU A 100 -7.92 -0.01 -9.29
C LEU A 100 -9.32 -0.07 -8.68
N TYR A 101 -9.98 -1.22 -8.84
CA TYR A 101 -11.26 -1.49 -8.18
C TYR A 101 -11.02 -2.41 -6.98
N PHE A 102 -11.42 -1.95 -5.79
CA PHE A 102 -11.41 -2.75 -4.57
C PHE A 102 -12.79 -3.29 -4.26
N ASP A 103 -12.82 -4.42 -3.56
CA ASP A 103 -14.03 -4.86 -2.87
C ASP A 103 -14.34 -3.87 -1.73
N ASP A 104 -15.62 -3.75 -1.35
CA ASP A 104 -16.08 -2.79 -0.32
C ASP A 104 -15.25 -2.86 0.98
N GLU A 105 -14.83 -4.06 1.39
CA GLU A 105 -14.03 -4.26 2.61
C GLU A 105 -12.60 -3.73 2.47
N LEU A 106 -11.96 -3.98 1.31
CA LEU A 106 -10.63 -3.50 0.97
C LEU A 106 -10.60 -1.98 0.80
N GLN A 107 -11.62 -1.43 0.15
CA GLN A 107 -11.77 0.01 -0.05
C GLN A 107 -11.88 0.72 1.29
N GLN A 108 -12.80 0.26 2.16
CA GLN A 108 -12.94 0.82 3.52
C GLN A 108 -11.62 0.74 4.31
N TRP A 109 -10.87 -0.35 4.19
CA TRP A 109 -9.58 -0.45 4.85
C TRP A 109 -8.57 0.55 4.27
N ALA A 110 -8.50 0.67 2.94
CA ALA A 110 -7.62 1.63 2.28
C ALA A 110 -7.91 3.07 2.70
N GLU A 111 -9.18 3.45 2.71
CA GLU A 111 -9.66 4.78 3.11
C GLU A 111 -9.46 5.05 4.61
N ALA A 112 -9.62 4.05 5.48
CA ALA A 112 -9.46 4.23 6.93
C ALA A 112 -8.06 4.70 7.36
N GLY A 113 -7.02 4.47 6.55
CA GLY A 113 -5.67 5.02 6.78
C GLY A 113 -5.38 6.35 6.09
N VAL A 114 -6.34 6.89 5.33
CA VAL A 114 -6.28 8.20 4.64
C VAL A 114 -7.29 9.19 5.23
N ALA A 115 -8.26 8.71 6.02
CA ALA A 115 -9.40 9.44 6.60
C ALA A 115 -9.07 10.65 7.51
N GLU A 116 -7.81 11.10 7.58
CA GLU A 116 -7.49 12.43 8.11
C GLU A 116 -7.43 13.53 7.03
N SER A 117 -7.73 13.25 5.74
CA SER A 117 -7.58 14.29 4.69
C SER A 117 -8.69 14.46 3.66
N ASP A 118 -9.58 13.49 3.40
CA ASP A 118 -10.61 13.68 2.37
C ASP A 118 -11.97 13.12 2.80
N ALA A 119 -12.84 14.02 3.27
CA ALA A 119 -14.27 13.82 3.35
C ALA A 119 -14.90 14.39 2.07
N ASP A 120 -14.81 13.69 0.93
CA ASP A 120 -15.66 13.97 -0.23
C ASP A 120 -15.69 12.80 -1.23
N ASP A 121 -16.90 12.45 -1.68
CA ASP A 121 -17.25 11.66 -2.87
C ASP A 121 -16.94 10.14 -2.83
N ASP A 122 -17.89 9.22 -2.69
CA ASP A 122 -18.96 8.95 -3.65
C ASP A 122 -20.11 8.18 -2.95
N THR A 123 -21.16 8.89 -2.56
CA THR A 123 -22.47 8.25 -2.37
C THR A 123 -23.27 8.49 -3.64
N VAL A 124 -23.27 7.55 -4.58
CA VAL A 124 -24.31 7.54 -5.63
C VAL A 124 -25.61 7.03 -4.98
N PRO A 125 -26.65 7.87 -4.78
CA PRO A 125 -27.93 7.39 -4.31
C PRO A 125 -28.68 6.89 -5.54
N THR A 126 -28.77 5.56 -5.68
CA THR A 126 -29.56 4.93 -6.72
C THR A 126 -31.03 5.33 -6.53
N LYS A 127 -31.58 6.04 -7.51
CA LYS A 127 -33.01 6.42 -7.58
C LYS A 127 -33.83 5.35 -8.28
#